data_AF-A0A7V8XQP2-F1
#
_entry.id   AF-A0A7V8XQP2-F1
#
_cell.length_a   1.000
_cell.length_b   1.000
_cell.length_c   1.000
_cell.angle_alpha   90.00
_cell.angle_beta   90.00
_cell.angle_gamma   90.00
#
_symmetry.space_group_name_H-M   'P 1'
#
loop_
_entity.id
_entity.type
_entity.pdbx_description
1 polymer ?
#
loop_
_entity_poly.entity_id
_entity_poly.type
_entity_poly.pdbx_seq_one_letter_code
_entity_poly.pdbx_strand_id
1 'polypeptide(L)'
;MAWGIVAGLVAGLACVGLGTLFIRSYGIALFLATPFVVGAASAFVAESINPRGVSQALFTVLGTIGVIAGALLLLAVEGLLCMLMAAPLALPLALLGGMVGQSIRRWEAGGPVGAALLVLLVPSGQLIDKAVEQTPSRVVHSAIVVNASPAQVWDHVVKFDDIGTPPAWYFRAGLSYPVRARIEGTGVGAIRWCEFTTGSFREPITAWDAPARLAFDVTEQPAPLTEWSP
;
A
#
# COMPACT_ATOMS: atom_id res chain seq x y z
N MET A 1 1.96 28.12 10.73
CA MET A 1 1.67 27.28 9.54
C MET A 1 2.95 26.65 9.01
N ALA A 2 3.90 27.38 8.42
CA ALA A 2 5.12 26.80 7.84
C ALA A 2 5.90 25.87 8.78
N TRP A 3 6.17 26.30 10.02
CA TRP A 3 6.84 25.46 11.01
C TRP A 3 6.07 24.19 11.41
N GLY A 4 4.73 24.23 11.37
CA GLY A 4 3.91 23.03 11.59
C GLY A 4 4.08 22.04 10.44
N ILE A 5 4.08 22.52 9.20
CA ILE A 5 4.35 21.69 8.02
C ILE A 5 5.73 21.04 8.10
N VAL A 6 6.76 21.81 8.44
CA VAL A 6 8.12 21.29 8.62
C VAL A 6 8.17 20.24 9.73
N ALA A 7 7.52 20.48 10.87
CA ALA A 7 7.48 19.51 11.96
C ALA A 7 6.79 18.19 11.56
N GLY A 8 5.66 18.27 10.85
CA GLY A 8 4.98 17.09 10.33
C GLY A 8 5.81 16.32 9.31
N LEU A 9 6.49 17.03 8.40
CA LEU A 9 7.43 16.44 7.44
C LEU A 9 8.57 15.69 8.14
N VAL A 10 9.22 16.33 9.11
CA VAL A 10 10.32 15.73 9.87
C VAL A 10 9.84 14.51 10.65
N ALA A 11 8.69 14.61 11.33
CA ALA A 11 8.11 13.50 12.07
C ALA A 11 7.78 12.31 11.13
N GLY A 12 7.17 12.59 9.98
CA GLY A 12 6.84 11.57 8.98
C GLY A 12 8.08 10.89 8.42
N LEU A 13 9.07 11.67 7.97
CA LEU A 13 10.34 11.14 7.46
C LEU A 13 11.12 10.35 8.51
N ALA A 14 11.13 10.81 9.76
CA ALA A 14 11.77 10.09 10.86
C ALA A 14 11.07 8.76 11.14
N CYS A 15 9.73 8.73 11.20
CA CYS A 15 8.96 7.50 11.43
C CYS A 15 9.13 6.51 10.28
N VAL A 16 8.99 6.98 9.04
CA VAL A 16 9.16 6.14 7.84
C VAL A 16 10.60 5.65 7.72
N GLY A 17 11.59 6.52 7.85
CA GLY A 17 13.00 6.16 7.77
C GLY A 17 13.43 5.18 8.86
N LEU A 18 13.04 5.42 10.11
CA LEU A 18 13.30 4.51 11.23
C LEU A 18 12.64 3.15 10.99
N GLY A 19 11.38 3.17 10.59
CA GLY A 19 10.58 1.98 10.32
C GLY A 19 11.11 1.10 9.19
N THR A 20 11.42 1.71 8.06
CA THR A 20 11.79 1.00 6.81
C THR A 20 13.28 0.67 6.76
N LEU A 21 14.17 1.58 7.15
CA LEU A 21 15.62 1.38 7.02
C LEU A 21 16.20 0.60 8.20
N PHE A 22 15.71 0.85 9.42
CA PHE A 22 16.26 0.22 10.63
C PHE A 22 15.41 -0.95 11.12
N ILE A 23 14.11 -0.73 11.39
CA ILE A 23 13.23 -1.78 11.90
C ILE A 23 12.93 -2.81 10.81
N ARG A 24 12.89 -2.38 9.54
CA ARG A 24 12.53 -3.19 8.36
C ARG A 24 11.16 -3.84 8.49
N SER A 25 10.18 -3.07 8.97
CA SER A 25 8.79 -3.53 9.13
C SER A 25 7.83 -2.60 8.36
N TYR A 26 7.00 -3.22 7.52
CA TYR A 26 5.96 -2.58 6.72
C TYR A 26 4.57 -2.94 7.27
N GLY A 27 4.39 -2.74 8.57
CA GLY A 27 3.18 -3.14 9.30
C GLY A 27 2.09 -2.08 9.37
N ILE A 28 1.03 -2.44 10.10
CA ILE A 28 -0.16 -1.60 10.35
C ILE A 28 0.24 -0.30 11.06
N ALA A 29 1.21 -0.34 11.97
CA ALA A 29 1.69 0.84 12.69
C ALA A 29 2.28 1.88 11.73
N LEU A 30 3.09 1.45 10.75
CA LEU A 30 3.65 2.37 9.76
C LEU A 30 2.54 3.00 8.91
N PHE A 31 1.55 2.22 8.48
CA PHE A 31 0.51 2.68 7.57
C PHE A 31 -0.54 3.56 8.26
N LEU A 32 -0.99 3.21 9.47
CA LEU A 32 -2.05 3.92 10.18
C LEU A 32 -1.55 4.96 11.18
N ALA A 33 -0.47 4.69 11.92
CA ALA A 33 -0.01 5.62 12.96
C ALA A 33 0.78 6.79 12.37
N THR A 34 1.49 6.61 11.25
CA THR A 34 2.25 7.70 10.60
C THR A 34 1.38 8.90 10.21
N PRO A 35 0.28 8.77 9.43
CA PRO A 35 -0.55 9.93 9.08
C PRO A 35 -1.10 10.62 10.33
N PHE A 36 -1.48 9.85 11.35
CA PHE A 36 -1.91 10.39 12.64
C PHE A 36 -0.81 11.22 13.32
N VAL A 37 0.41 10.69 13.43
CA VAL A 37 1.54 11.40 14.07
C VAL A 37 1.98 12.62 13.28
N VAL A 38 2.00 12.55 11.94
CA VAL A 38 2.25 13.72 11.08
C VAL A 38 1.22 14.82 11.34
N GLY A 39 -0.06 14.44 11.44
CA GLY A 39 -1.14 15.37 11.80
C GLY A 39 -0.94 15.98 13.18
N ALA A 40 -0.65 15.15 14.19
CA ALA A 40 -0.45 15.60 15.57
C ALA A 40 0.75 16.53 15.71
N ALA A 41 1.91 16.16 15.16
CA ALA A 41 3.12 16.95 15.22
C ALA A 41 2.96 18.31 14.50
N SER A 42 2.32 18.31 13.33
CA SER A 42 2.11 19.54 12.57
C SER A 42 1.18 20.53 13.27
N ALA A 43 0.06 20.04 13.82
CA ALA A 43 -0.87 20.87 14.58
C ALA A 43 -0.28 21.32 15.93
N PHE A 44 0.42 20.45 16.65
CA PHE A 44 1.05 20.77 17.93
C PHE A 44 2.05 21.94 17.78
N VAL A 45 2.95 21.86 16.80
CA VAL A 45 3.96 22.90 16.57
C VAL A 45 3.29 24.19 16.07
N ALA A 46 2.30 24.09 15.19
CA ALA A 46 1.56 25.27 14.74
C ALA A 46 0.87 26.01 15.90
N GLU A 47 0.18 25.28 16.77
CA GLU A 47 -0.47 25.83 17.97
C GLU A 47 0.55 26.39 18.96
N SER A 48 1.75 25.81 19.04
CA SER A 48 2.79 26.26 19.97
C SER A 48 3.36 27.64 19.65
N ILE A 49 3.39 28.00 18.36
CA ILE A 49 3.93 29.28 17.88
C ILE A 49 2.84 30.34 17.82
N ASN A 50 1.65 29.96 17.34
CA ASN A 50 0.53 30.88 17.23
C ASN A 50 -0.76 30.11 17.56
N PRO A 51 -1.22 30.15 18.83
CA PRO A 51 -2.45 29.49 19.25
C PRO A 51 -3.64 30.04 18.47
N ARG A 52 -4.32 29.18 17.71
CA ARG A 52 -5.42 29.58 16.83
C ARG A 52 -6.57 28.59 16.89
N GLY A 53 -7.68 28.94 16.24
CA GLY A 53 -8.87 28.08 16.17
C GLY A 53 -8.59 26.74 15.48
N VAL A 54 -9.49 25.78 15.70
CA VAL A 54 -9.42 24.42 15.13
C VAL A 54 -9.29 24.44 13.60
N SER A 55 -9.98 25.37 12.92
CA SER A 55 -9.91 25.52 11.47
C SER A 55 -8.47 25.68 10.95
N GLN A 56 -7.64 26.44 11.64
CA GLN A 56 -6.27 26.69 11.21
C GLN A 56 -5.33 25.51 11.47
N ALA A 57 -5.60 24.72 12.51
CA ALA A 57 -4.92 23.45 12.73
C ALA A 57 -5.24 22.48 11.58
N LEU A 58 -6.52 22.35 11.21
CA LEU A 58 -6.94 21.50 10.08
C LEU A 58 -6.31 21.96 8.76
N PHE A 59 -6.28 23.26 8.46
CA PHE A 59 -5.59 23.78 7.26
C PHE A 59 -4.09 23.48 7.28
N THR A 60 -3.44 23.54 8.45
CA THR A 60 -2.01 23.20 8.56
C THR A 60 -1.78 21.71 8.31
N VAL A 61 -2.64 20.84 8.85
CA VAL A 61 -2.57 19.38 8.63
C VAL A 61 -2.79 19.05 7.16
N LEU A 62 -3.84 19.59 6.53
CA LEU A 62 -4.10 19.40 5.10
C LEU A 62 -2.95 19.91 4.23
N GLY A 63 -2.39 21.08 4.57
CA GLY A 63 -1.21 21.61 3.90
C GLY A 63 0.01 20.70 4.05
N THR A 64 0.22 20.11 5.23
CA THR A 64 1.30 19.17 5.50
C THR A 64 1.17 17.91 4.64
N ILE A 65 -0.01 17.30 4.62
CA ILE A 65 -0.30 16.12 3.80
C ILE A 65 -0.14 16.45 2.31
N GLY A 66 -0.66 17.60 1.86
CA GLY A 66 -0.53 18.04 0.48
C GLY A 66 0.92 18.24 0.04
N VAL A 67 1.78 18.81 0.91
CA VAL A 67 3.21 18.95 0.64
C VAL A 67 3.91 17.60 0.60
N ILE A 68 3.59 16.68 1.52
CA ILE A 68 4.15 15.31 1.52
C ILE A 68 3.74 14.57 0.23
N ALA A 69 2.45 14.57 -0.10
CA ALA A 69 1.93 13.93 -1.32
C ALA A 69 2.55 14.55 -2.57
N GLY A 70 2.62 15.88 -2.65
CA GLY A 70 3.26 16.58 -3.77
C GLY A 70 4.74 16.22 -3.90
N ALA A 71 5.49 16.17 -2.79
CA ALA A 71 6.90 15.79 -2.82
C ALA A 71 7.09 14.34 -3.28
N LEU A 72 6.26 13.40 -2.79
CA LEU A 72 6.32 12.00 -3.18
C LEU A 72 6.01 11.78 -4.67
N LEU A 73 5.01 12.51 -5.22
CA LEU A 73 4.70 12.50 -6.66
C LEU A 73 5.85 13.09 -7.49
N LEU A 74 6.39 14.23 -7.08
CA LEU A 74 7.47 14.92 -7.81
C LEU A 74 8.77 14.12 -7.83
N LEU A 75 9.02 13.31 -6.80
CA LEU A 75 10.19 12.44 -6.70
C LEU A 75 9.95 11.04 -7.29
N ALA A 76 8.77 10.78 -7.88
CA ALA A 76 8.38 9.47 -8.42
C ALA A 76 8.56 8.31 -7.44
N VAL A 77 8.38 8.57 -6.13
CA VAL A 77 8.49 7.55 -5.08
C VAL A 77 7.18 6.79 -4.94
N GLU A 78 6.06 7.51 -5.04
CA GLU A 78 4.71 6.97 -4.99
C GLU A 78 3.94 7.47 -6.20
N GLY A 79 3.02 6.65 -6.71
CA GLY A 79 2.17 7.03 -7.83
C GLY A 79 0.83 7.62 -7.41
N LEU A 80 0.16 8.29 -8.35
CA LEU A 80 -1.11 8.98 -8.09
C LEU A 80 -2.23 8.01 -7.69
N LEU A 81 -2.29 6.81 -8.26
CA LEU A 81 -3.30 5.82 -7.88
C LEU A 81 -3.09 5.35 -6.44
N CYS A 82 -1.85 5.04 -6.06
CA CYS A 82 -1.50 4.69 -4.68
C CYS A 82 -1.94 5.78 -3.68
N MET A 83 -1.71 7.05 -4.01
CA MET A 83 -2.16 8.15 -3.15
C MET A 83 -3.68 8.25 -3.04
N LEU A 84 -4.40 8.10 -4.15
CA LEU A 84 -5.86 8.09 -4.14
C LEU A 84 -6.41 6.91 -3.32
N MET A 85 -5.77 5.74 -3.38
CA MET A 85 -6.12 4.57 -2.59
C MET A 85 -5.82 4.76 -1.09
N ALA A 86 -4.73 5.46 -0.75
CA ALA A 86 -4.34 5.72 0.65
C ALA A 86 -5.14 6.87 1.29
N ALA A 87 -5.54 7.88 0.51
CA ALA A 87 -6.28 9.06 0.95
C ALA A 87 -7.48 8.81 1.88
N PRO A 88 -8.41 7.85 1.60
CA PRO A 88 -9.57 7.60 2.47
C PRO A 88 -9.19 7.14 3.88
N LEU A 89 -7.98 6.62 4.08
CA LEU A 89 -7.47 6.24 5.40
C LEU A 89 -6.54 7.31 5.99
N ALA A 90 -5.62 7.85 5.17
CA ALA A 90 -4.62 8.80 5.64
C ALA A 90 -5.22 10.15 6.06
N LEU A 91 -6.19 10.69 5.31
CA LEU A 91 -6.77 12.00 5.60
C LEU A 91 -7.53 12.03 6.94
N PRO A 92 -8.48 11.11 7.23
CA PRO A 92 -9.17 11.12 8.52
C PRO A 92 -8.21 10.93 9.69
N LEU A 93 -7.25 10.01 9.58
CA LEU A 93 -6.27 9.75 10.64
C LEU A 93 -5.39 10.96 10.93
N ALA A 94 -4.91 11.65 9.89
CA ALA A 94 -4.12 12.84 10.07
C ALA A 94 -4.93 14.01 10.66
N LEU A 95 -6.19 14.19 10.26
CA LEU A 95 -7.06 15.22 10.85
C LEU A 95 -7.34 14.93 12.34
N LEU A 96 -7.64 13.67 12.68
CA LEU A 96 -7.78 13.23 14.07
C LEU A 96 -6.50 13.46 14.87
N GLY A 97 -5.36 13.08 14.31
CA GLY A 97 -4.04 13.35 14.88
C GLY A 97 -3.85 14.84 15.15
N GLY A 98 -4.20 15.69 14.19
CA GLY A 98 -4.14 17.15 14.35
C GLY A 98 -4.99 17.69 15.48
N MET A 99 -6.22 17.20 15.64
CA MET A 99 -7.09 17.58 16.77
C MET A 99 -6.48 17.17 18.11
N VAL A 100 -5.91 15.96 18.19
CA VAL A 100 -5.23 15.46 19.39
C VAL A 100 -3.98 16.30 19.68
N GLY A 101 -3.13 16.54 18.69
CA GLY A 101 -1.92 17.34 18.83
C GLY A 101 -2.20 18.78 19.30
N GLN A 102 -3.25 19.41 18.74
CA GLN A 102 -3.70 20.73 19.21
C GLN A 102 -4.20 20.68 20.66
N SER A 103 -4.97 19.66 21.02
CA SER A 103 -5.52 19.50 22.38
C SER A 103 -4.40 19.29 23.41
N ILE A 104 -3.42 18.44 23.08
CA ILE A 104 -2.22 18.23 23.91
C ILE A 104 -1.50 19.56 24.15
N ARG A 105 -1.25 20.35 23.10
CA ARG A 105 -0.58 21.65 23.26
C ARG A 105 -1.34 22.60 24.18
N ARG A 106 -2.67 22.58 24.15
CA ARG A 106 -3.52 23.45 25.00
C ARG A 106 -3.54 23.02 26.46
N TRP A 107 -3.33 21.73 26.73
CA TRP A 107 -3.31 21.19 28.09
C TRP A 107 -1.91 21.19 28.70
N GLU A 108 -0.86 21.12 27.87
CA GLU A 108 0.52 21.18 28.34
C GLU A 108 0.94 22.62 28.65
N ALA A 109 1.09 22.92 29.94
CA ALA A 109 1.56 24.23 30.41
C ALA A 109 3.08 24.44 30.30
N GLY A 110 3.89 23.38 30.06
CA GLY A 110 5.34 23.43 30.34
C GLY A 110 6.31 22.67 29.43
N GLY A 111 5.90 21.97 28.38
CA GLY A 111 6.84 21.26 27.49
C GLY A 111 6.16 20.33 26.48
N PRO A 112 6.90 19.73 25.51
CA PRO A 112 6.33 18.93 24.43
C PRO A 112 6.28 17.42 24.74
N VAL A 113 6.00 17.03 25.98
CA VAL A 113 6.11 15.63 26.42
C VAL A 113 5.05 14.76 25.73
N GLY A 114 3.80 15.22 25.69
CA GLY A 114 2.71 14.54 25.01
C GLY A 114 2.96 14.39 23.51
N ALA A 115 3.51 15.41 22.86
CA ALA A 115 3.91 15.34 21.46
C ALA A 115 5.04 14.31 21.24
N ALA A 116 6.04 14.29 22.13
CA ALA A 116 7.13 13.31 22.06
C ALA A 116 6.63 11.86 22.23
N LEU A 117 5.72 11.63 23.18
CA LEU A 117 5.09 10.32 23.39
C LEU A 117 4.28 9.87 22.16
N LEU A 118 3.58 10.78 21.50
CA LEU A 118 2.87 10.45 20.25
C LEU A 118 3.83 10.07 19.13
N VAL A 119 4.97 10.75 18.98
CA VAL A 119 5.97 10.38 17.97
C VAL A 119 6.55 8.99 18.24
N LEU A 120 6.71 8.61 19.51
CA LEU A 120 7.17 7.27 19.91
C LEU A 120 6.14 6.16 19.65
N LEU A 121 4.87 6.49 19.38
CA LEU A 121 3.84 5.51 19.07
C LEU A 121 4.18 4.70 17.81
N VAL A 122 4.70 5.35 16.76
CA VAL A 122 5.01 4.68 15.49
C VAL A 122 6.13 3.65 15.65
N PRO A 123 7.35 3.99 16.11
CA PRO A 123 8.41 2.98 16.26
C PRO A 123 8.05 1.89 17.25
N SER A 124 7.34 2.22 18.33
CA SER A 124 6.88 1.21 19.30
C SER A 124 5.89 0.23 18.66
N GLY A 125 4.92 0.74 17.90
CA GLY A 125 3.98 -0.07 17.15
C GLY A 125 4.68 -0.93 16.09
N GLN A 126 5.68 -0.40 15.40
CA GLN A 126 6.44 -1.18 14.41
C GLN A 126 7.28 -2.30 15.02
N LEU A 127 7.83 -2.10 16.22
CA LEU A 127 8.50 -3.17 16.97
C LEU A 127 7.54 -4.28 17.35
N ILE A 128 6.30 -3.92 17.75
CA ILE A 128 5.24 -4.88 18.03
C ILE A 128 4.84 -5.60 16.76
N ASP A 129 4.59 -4.88 15.66
CA ASP A 129 4.24 -5.47 14.36
C ASP A 129 5.28 -6.50 13.93
N LYS A 130 6.56 -6.16 14.03
CA LYS A 130 7.67 -7.08 13.71
C LYS A 130 7.74 -8.30 14.64
N ALA A 131 7.48 -8.11 15.93
CA ALA A 131 7.48 -9.21 16.90
C ALA A 131 6.30 -10.18 16.70
N VAL A 132 5.18 -9.67 16.19
CA VAL A 132 3.93 -10.41 15.93
C VAL A 132 3.83 -10.84 14.46
N GLU A 133 4.79 -10.45 13.61
CA GLU A 133 4.82 -10.77 12.19
C GLU A 133 4.88 -12.28 11.99
N GLN A 134 3.71 -12.85 11.81
CA GLN A 134 3.54 -14.18 11.26
C GLN A 134 3.38 -13.98 9.77
N THR A 135 4.15 -14.69 8.96
CA THR A 135 3.94 -14.79 7.51
C THR A 135 3.17 -16.09 7.23
N PRO A 136 1.92 -16.29 7.70
CA PRO A 136 1.22 -17.53 7.43
C PRO A 136 0.90 -17.57 5.94
N SER A 137 1.35 -18.63 5.27
CA SER A 137 0.81 -18.98 3.97
C SER A 137 -0.68 -19.23 4.15
N ARG A 138 -1.50 -18.40 3.51
CA ARG A 138 -2.95 -18.55 3.51
C ARG A 138 -3.33 -19.34 2.28
N VAL A 139 -3.97 -20.49 2.48
CA VAL A 139 -4.53 -21.28 1.38
C VAL A 139 -5.95 -20.79 1.14
N VAL A 140 -6.24 -20.40 -0.11
CA VAL A 140 -7.58 -20.01 -0.55
C VAL A 140 -8.04 -21.02 -1.59
N HIS A 141 -9.25 -21.56 -1.39
CA HIS A 141 -9.88 -22.47 -2.34
C HIS A 141 -11.05 -21.77 -3.03
N SER A 142 -11.00 -21.70 -4.36
CA SER A 142 -12.05 -21.14 -5.20
C SER A 142 -12.52 -22.21 -6.19
N ALA A 143 -13.83 -22.27 -6.45
CA ALA A 143 -14.42 -23.21 -7.38
C ALA A 143 -15.44 -22.51 -8.28
N ILE A 144 -15.44 -22.89 -9.55
CA ILE A 144 -16.44 -22.48 -10.54
C ILE A 144 -16.93 -23.73 -11.28
N VAL A 145 -18.20 -23.76 -11.66
CA VAL A 145 -18.76 -24.84 -12.49
C VAL A 145 -18.72 -24.41 -13.94
N VAL A 146 -18.03 -25.20 -14.78
CA VAL A 146 -17.94 -24.98 -16.23
C VAL A 146 -18.72 -26.09 -16.94
N ASN A 147 -19.68 -25.71 -17.77
CA ASN A 147 -20.50 -26.66 -18.53
C ASN A 147 -19.77 -27.12 -19.81
N ALA A 148 -18.65 -27.83 -19.63
CA ALA A 148 -17.83 -28.40 -20.70
C ALA A 148 -17.16 -29.70 -20.24
N SER A 149 -16.61 -30.50 -21.17
CA SER A 149 -15.86 -31.69 -20.79
C SER A 149 -14.51 -31.34 -20.15
N PRO A 150 -13.95 -32.19 -19.26
CA PRO A 150 -12.65 -31.95 -18.65
C PRO A 150 -11.52 -31.73 -19.67
N ALA A 151 -11.56 -32.41 -20.81
CA ALA A 151 -10.58 -32.24 -21.89
C ALA A 151 -10.64 -30.82 -22.50
N GLN A 152 -11.85 -30.32 -22.78
CA GLN A 152 -12.01 -28.95 -23.31
C GLN A 152 -11.54 -27.90 -22.30
N VAL A 153 -11.85 -28.09 -21.01
CA VAL A 153 -11.38 -27.18 -19.95
C VAL A 153 -9.86 -27.25 -19.82
N TRP A 154 -9.28 -28.45 -19.88
CA TRP A 154 -7.84 -28.66 -19.76
C TRP A 154 -7.04 -27.88 -20.81
N ASP A 155 -7.49 -27.89 -22.05
CA ASP A 155 -6.83 -27.16 -23.14
C ASP A 155 -6.73 -25.66 -22.82
N HIS A 156 -7.77 -25.08 -22.21
CA HIS A 156 -7.80 -23.66 -21.78
C HIS A 156 -7.07 -23.38 -20.47
N VAL A 157 -7.01 -24.35 -19.55
CA VAL A 157 -6.25 -24.23 -18.28
C VAL A 157 -4.75 -24.21 -18.55
N VAL A 158 -4.29 -24.98 -19.52
CA VAL A 158 -2.88 -25.03 -19.92
C VAL A 158 -2.46 -23.76 -20.66
N LYS A 159 -3.28 -23.27 -21.59
CA LYS A 159 -3.01 -22.07 -22.40
C LYS A 159 -4.32 -21.47 -22.92
N PHE A 160 -4.35 -20.17 -23.16
CA PHE A 160 -5.50 -19.52 -23.80
C PHE A 160 -5.05 -18.32 -24.63
N ASP A 161 -5.75 -18.09 -25.74
CA ASP A 161 -5.53 -16.96 -26.63
C ASP A 161 -6.07 -15.65 -26.04
N ASP A 162 -5.93 -14.55 -26.77
CA ASP A 162 -6.34 -13.22 -26.31
C ASP A 162 -7.82 -13.19 -25.84
N ILE A 163 -8.03 -12.74 -24.61
CA ILE A 163 -9.37 -12.60 -24.04
C ILE A 163 -10.11 -11.47 -24.75
N GLY A 164 -11.08 -11.81 -25.60
CA GLY A 164 -11.85 -10.84 -26.37
C GLY A 164 -12.91 -10.06 -25.59
N THR A 165 -13.15 -10.39 -24.31
CA THR A 165 -14.12 -9.66 -23.47
C THR A 165 -13.54 -8.30 -23.06
N PRO A 166 -14.26 -7.18 -23.27
CA PRO A 166 -13.79 -5.88 -22.86
C PRO A 166 -13.50 -5.83 -21.34
N PRO A 167 -12.37 -5.22 -20.94
CA PRO A 167 -12.00 -5.16 -19.53
C PRO A 167 -12.97 -4.28 -18.74
N ALA A 168 -13.22 -4.66 -17.48
CA ALA A 168 -13.95 -3.86 -16.53
C ALA A 168 -13.33 -2.46 -16.34
N TRP A 169 -14.09 -1.52 -15.77
CA TRP A 169 -13.64 -0.13 -15.62
C TRP A 169 -12.36 0.00 -14.76
N TYR A 170 -12.19 -0.83 -13.74
CA TYR A 170 -11.04 -0.77 -12.84
C TYR A 170 -9.74 -1.31 -13.47
N PHE A 171 -9.85 -2.24 -14.42
CA PHE A 171 -8.72 -2.65 -15.26
C PHE A 171 -8.27 -1.52 -16.19
N ARG A 172 -9.23 -0.76 -16.72
CA ARG A 172 -8.93 0.47 -17.49
C ARG A 172 -8.37 1.59 -16.64
N ALA A 173 -8.60 1.55 -15.33
CA ALA A 173 -8.00 2.48 -14.37
C ALA A 173 -6.53 2.14 -14.05
N GLY A 174 -5.96 1.07 -14.60
CA GLY A 174 -4.54 0.73 -14.44
C GLY A 174 -4.28 -0.60 -13.72
N LEU A 175 -5.29 -1.24 -13.11
CA LEU A 175 -5.10 -2.56 -12.50
C LEU A 175 -4.68 -3.60 -13.56
N SER A 176 -3.67 -4.39 -13.25
CA SER A 176 -3.21 -5.47 -14.12
C SER A 176 -4.29 -6.56 -14.28
N TYR A 177 -4.37 -7.13 -15.48
CA TYR A 177 -5.28 -8.24 -15.79
C TYR A 177 -4.69 -9.16 -16.85
N PRO A 178 -5.07 -10.45 -16.86
CA PRO A 178 -4.58 -11.41 -17.83
C PRO A 178 -5.10 -11.08 -19.24
N VAL A 179 -4.23 -11.24 -20.23
CA VAL A 179 -4.52 -11.04 -21.66
C VAL A 179 -4.53 -12.39 -22.37
N ARG A 180 -3.50 -13.20 -22.15
CA ARG A 180 -3.33 -14.55 -22.72
C ARG A 180 -2.39 -15.39 -21.88
N ALA A 181 -2.36 -16.70 -22.10
CA ALA A 181 -1.33 -17.57 -21.54
C ALA A 181 -0.77 -18.51 -22.61
N ARG A 182 0.57 -18.60 -22.65
CA ARG A 182 1.31 -19.51 -23.52
C ARG A 182 2.14 -20.47 -22.67
N ILE A 183 2.49 -21.63 -23.22
CA ILE A 183 3.31 -22.61 -22.54
C ILE A 183 4.46 -23.07 -23.43
N GLU A 184 5.64 -23.17 -22.85
CA GLU A 184 6.85 -23.69 -23.48
C GLU A 184 7.20 -25.05 -22.84
N GLY A 185 7.16 -26.12 -23.64
CA GLY A 185 7.36 -27.49 -23.17
C GLY A 185 6.06 -28.21 -22.81
N THR A 186 6.19 -29.35 -22.15
CA THR A 186 5.05 -30.18 -21.71
C THR A 186 5.44 -30.96 -20.45
N GLY A 187 4.49 -31.12 -19.53
CA GLY A 187 4.71 -31.83 -18.27
C GLY A 187 5.40 -30.98 -17.20
N VAL A 188 5.84 -31.63 -16.12
CA VAL A 188 6.58 -31.00 -15.03
C VAL A 188 7.88 -30.39 -15.56
N GLY A 189 8.16 -29.13 -15.19
CA GLY A 189 9.31 -28.37 -15.69
C GLY A 189 9.04 -27.52 -16.94
N ALA A 190 7.88 -27.69 -17.59
CA ALA A 190 7.42 -26.73 -18.60
C ALA A 190 7.23 -25.34 -17.97
N ILE A 191 7.31 -24.28 -18.78
CA ILE A 191 7.12 -22.90 -18.32
C ILE A 191 5.84 -22.36 -18.92
N ARG A 192 4.87 -22.01 -18.08
CA ARG A 192 3.70 -21.23 -18.49
C ARG A 192 4.01 -19.75 -18.33
N TRP A 193 3.78 -18.99 -19.38
CA TRP A 193 3.90 -17.54 -19.41
C TRP A 193 2.50 -16.96 -19.45
N CYS A 194 2.06 -16.38 -18.34
CA CYS A 194 0.77 -15.71 -18.25
C CYS A 194 0.98 -14.21 -18.48
N GLU A 195 0.54 -13.72 -19.64
CA GLU A 195 0.78 -12.35 -20.07
C GLU A 195 -0.34 -11.44 -19.56
N PHE A 196 0.05 -10.42 -18.80
CA PHE A 196 -0.82 -9.37 -18.28
C PHE A 196 -0.49 -8.05 -18.97
N THR A 197 -1.36 -7.06 -18.78
CA THR A 197 -1.15 -5.70 -19.31
C THR A 197 0.11 -4.99 -18.79
N THR A 198 0.66 -5.42 -17.67
CA THR A 198 1.84 -4.84 -17.03
C THR A 198 3.11 -5.68 -17.20
N GLY A 199 3.04 -6.80 -17.93
CA GLY A 199 4.15 -7.73 -18.11
C GLY A 199 3.69 -9.18 -17.91
N SER A 200 4.64 -10.11 -17.82
CA SER A 200 4.33 -11.55 -17.77
C SER A 200 4.70 -12.16 -16.43
N PHE A 201 3.84 -13.07 -15.96
CA PHE A 201 4.21 -14.01 -14.91
C PHE A 201 5.01 -15.17 -15.51
N ARG A 202 6.03 -15.63 -14.77
CA ARG A 202 6.77 -16.85 -15.08
C ARG A 202 6.34 -17.97 -14.14
N GLU A 203 5.64 -18.96 -14.69
CA GLU A 203 4.95 -20.00 -13.92
C GLU A 203 5.48 -21.41 -14.28
N PRO A 204 6.59 -21.88 -13.66
CA PRO A 204 7.08 -23.24 -13.87
C PRO A 204 6.09 -24.29 -13.36
N ILE A 205 5.78 -25.28 -14.19
CA ILE A 205 4.87 -26.36 -13.84
C ILE A 205 5.51 -27.30 -12.82
N THR A 206 4.82 -27.51 -11.70
CA THR A 206 5.22 -28.40 -10.59
C THR A 206 4.41 -29.70 -10.54
N ALA A 207 3.20 -29.73 -11.13
CA ALA A 207 2.43 -30.95 -11.34
C ALA A 207 1.63 -30.92 -12.64
N TRP A 208 1.54 -32.07 -13.32
CA TRP A 208 0.83 -32.24 -14.57
C TRP A 208 0.13 -33.60 -14.61
N ASP A 209 -1.08 -33.66 -14.08
CA ASP A 209 -1.92 -34.86 -14.03
C ASP A 209 -3.13 -34.64 -14.98
N ALA A 210 -2.87 -34.61 -16.29
CA ALA A 210 -3.88 -34.27 -17.29
C ALA A 210 -5.04 -35.30 -17.33
N PRO A 211 -6.32 -34.88 -17.45
CA PRO A 211 -6.84 -33.52 -17.47
C PRO A 211 -7.35 -33.02 -16.09
N ALA A 212 -6.84 -33.57 -14.98
CA ALA A 212 -7.39 -33.40 -13.64
C ALA A 212 -6.69 -32.34 -12.79
N ARG A 213 -5.37 -32.18 -12.92
CA ARG A 213 -4.59 -31.26 -12.07
C ARG A 213 -3.40 -30.65 -12.79
N LEU A 214 -3.33 -29.32 -12.73
CA LEU A 214 -2.16 -28.53 -13.11
C LEU A 214 -1.74 -27.72 -11.88
N ALA A 215 -0.47 -27.76 -11.52
CA ALA A 215 0.10 -26.90 -10.48
C ALA A 215 1.37 -26.23 -10.98
N PHE A 216 1.62 -25.02 -10.50
CA PHE A 216 2.78 -24.22 -10.85
C PHE A 216 3.16 -23.32 -9.68
N ASP A 217 4.43 -22.93 -9.64
CA ASP A 217 4.93 -21.87 -8.76
C ASP A 217 5.01 -20.55 -9.55
N VAL A 218 5.00 -19.42 -8.85
CA VAL A 218 5.26 -18.11 -9.48
C VAL A 218 6.68 -17.70 -9.15
N THR A 219 7.54 -17.64 -10.17
CA THR A 219 8.96 -17.29 -10.01
C THR A 219 9.28 -15.84 -10.36
N GLU A 220 8.47 -15.24 -11.22
CA GLU A 220 8.56 -13.82 -11.59
C GLU A 220 7.14 -13.29 -11.76
N GLN A 221 6.91 -12.05 -11.33
CA GLN A 221 5.63 -11.36 -11.42
C GLN A 221 5.82 -9.90 -11.87
N PRO A 222 4.93 -9.37 -12.72
CA PRO A 222 4.96 -7.98 -13.13
C PRO A 222 4.41 -7.05 -12.03
N ALA A 223 4.47 -5.74 -12.29
CA ALA A 223 3.81 -4.76 -11.43
C ALA A 223 2.29 -5.02 -11.38
N PRO A 224 1.65 -4.87 -10.20
CA PRO A 224 0.22 -5.17 -10.04
C PRO A 224 -0.70 -4.15 -10.73
N LEU A 225 -0.17 -2.97 -11.09
CA LEU A 225 -0.89 -1.90 -11.77
C LEU A 225 0.07 -1.00 -12.57
N THR A 226 -0.50 -0.20 -13.47
CA THR A 226 0.15 0.93 -14.15
C THR A 226 -0.32 2.23 -13.52
N GLU A 227 0.62 3.07 -13.08
CA GLU A 227 0.34 4.36 -12.45
C GLU A 227 -0.17 5.42 -13.44
N TRP A 228 -0.90 6.42 -12.93
CA TRP A 228 -1.34 7.58 -13.71
C TRP A 228 -0.33 8.73 -13.74
N SER A 229 0.63 8.68 -12.83
CA SER A 229 1.80 9.55 -12.82
C SER A 229 2.93 8.93 -13.65
N PRO A 230 3.78 9.76 -14.28
CA PRO A 230 4.96 9.30 -15.01
C PRO A 230 5.98 8.58 -14.13
#